data_AF-A0AAW0F5N6-F1
#
_entry.id   AF-A0AAW0F5N6-F1
#
_cell.length_a   1.000
_cell.length_b   1.000
_cell.length_c   1.000
_cell.angle_alpha   90.00
_cell.angle_beta   90.00
_cell.angle_gamma   90.00
#
_symmetry.space_group_name_H-M   'P 1'
#
loop_
_entity.id
_entity.type
_entity.pdbx_description
1 polymer ?
#
loop_
_entity_poly.entity_id
_entity_poly.type
_entity_poly.pdbx_seq_one_letter_code
_entity_poly.pdbx_strand_id
1 'polypeptide(L)'
;MLGCLDAVTGDALRSFHEALHQAQTSLQRDEERLYTTSQVLQTLVLEVEQLKAASAPSSPDSQRREALQAEKMKLSYQTRNQRDSIAANAEHIQRLKEPRVALTETVNDLRLNVKALRRQYAQRAAQVHSFLAQFLHPQNTLDSLRRQLAQLQEGRAASTAAVADARKRLHQQQTELDALLSVSVGKEAPHTESCEAQNDETATINISSGGGDTGATAAGISHHVRSCGDDTVDKAPLSAAEQYAEATRRRSAQVEAQSIAAAAQAADEARLQQARAELKETVWLLCHAIEDVDAAQQREQKTYRDALNSAVSGADGVGGAGVLQRCCRCNNDLFDGFC
;
A
#
# COMPACT_ATOMS: atom_id res chain seq x y z
N MET A 1 138.31 -56.78 -37.24
CA MET A 1 137.58 -55.90 -36.30
C MET A 1 137.08 -54.59 -36.93
N LEU A 2 137.67 -54.06 -38.02
CA LEU A 2 137.20 -52.80 -38.64
C LEU A 2 135.75 -52.88 -39.16
N GLY A 3 135.38 -53.88 -39.95
CA GLY A 3 134.02 -54.02 -40.51
C GLY A 3 132.88 -54.23 -39.50
N CYS A 4 133.18 -54.31 -38.19
CA CYS A 4 132.17 -54.27 -37.14
C CYS A 4 131.70 -52.84 -36.84
N LEU A 5 132.54 -51.83 -37.10
CA LEU A 5 132.19 -50.41 -36.92
C LEU A 5 131.23 -49.94 -38.01
N ASP A 6 131.45 -50.33 -39.27
CA ASP A 6 130.59 -49.99 -40.40
C ASP A 6 129.17 -50.57 -40.26
N ALA A 7 129.03 -51.72 -39.62
CA ALA A 7 127.73 -52.30 -39.27
C ALA A 7 127.01 -51.44 -38.21
N VAL A 8 127.70 -51.09 -37.12
CA VAL A 8 127.12 -50.31 -36.00
C VAL A 8 126.78 -48.87 -36.43
N THR A 9 127.59 -48.23 -37.27
CA THR A 9 127.25 -46.91 -37.82
C THR A 9 126.11 -46.99 -38.83
N GLY A 10 126.05 -48.04 -39.64
CA GLY A 10 124.92 -48.33 -40.53
C GLY A 10 123.60 -48.53 -39.78
N ASP A 11 123.62 -49.28 -38.66
CA ASP A 11 122.45 -49.50 -37.82
C ASP A 11 122.03 -48.25 -37.05
N ALA A 12 122.98 -47.44 -36.56
CA ALA A 12 122.69 -46.13 -35.99
C ALA A 12 122.02 -45.20 -37.01
N LEU A 13 122.54 -45.12 -38.24
CA LEU A 13 121.95 -44.31 -39.32
C LEU A 13 120.57 -44.82 -39.75
N ARG A 14 120.36 -46.15 -39.81
CA ARG A 14 119.02 -46.74 -40.01
C ARG A 14 118.06 -46.34 -38.89
N SER A 15 118.47 -46.48 -37.63
CA SER A 15 117.66 -46.10 -36.47
C SER A 15 117.33 -44.61 -36.43
N PHE A 16 118.27 -43.72 -36.78
CA PHE A 16 118.00 -42.28 -36.91
C PHE A 16 117.04 -41.97 -38.07
N HIS A 17 117.18 -42.65 -39.22
CA HIS A 17 116.27 -42.44 -40.34
C HIS A 17 114.85 -42.96 -40.03
N GLU A 18 114.74 -44.10 -39.36
CA GLU A 18 113.46 -44.64 -38.88
C GLU A 18 112.83 -43.71 -37.83
N ALA A 19 113.60 -43.22 -36.86
CA ALA A 19 113.13 -42.27 -35.85
C ALA A 19 112.67 -40.94 -36.48
N LEU A 20 113.37 -40.44 -37.50
CA LEU A 20 112.95 -39.26 -38.26
C LEU A 20 111.65 -39.52 -39.03
N HIS A 21 111.48 -40.69 -39.65
CA HIS A 21 110.25 -41.05 -40.35
C HIS A 21 109.08 -41.26 -39.38
N GLN A 22 109.31 -41.91 -38.24
CA GLN A 22 108.33 -42.03 -37.15
C GLN A 22 107.91 -40.64 -36.63
N ALA A 23 108.86 -39.74 -36.37
CA ALA A 23 108.58 -38.36 -35.97
C ALA A 23 107.80 -37.59 -37.03
N GLN A 24 108.15 -37.73 -38.32
CA GLN A 24 107.43 -37.08 -39.42
C GLN A 24 105.99 -37.58 -39.53
N THR A 25 105.75 -38.90 -39.44
CA THR A 25 104.37 -39.43 -39.44
C THR A 25 103.60 -39.07 -38.15
N SER A 26 104.28 -38.90 -37.01
CA SER A 26 103.63 -38.38 -35.79
C SER A 26 103.17 -36.94 -35.99
N LEU A 27 104.05 -36.09 -36.53
CA LEU A 27 103.75 -34.69 -36.82
C LEU A 27 102.58 -34.56 -37.81
N GLN A 28 102.54 -35.37 -38.88
CA GLN A 28 101.41 -35.40 -39.81
C GLN A 28 100.07 -35.78 -39.12
N ARG A 29 100.07 -36.81 -38.25
CA ARG A 29 98.87 -37.18 -37.47
C ARG A 29 98.46 -36.06 -36.52
N ASP A 30 99.40 -35.33 -35.93
CA ASP A 30 99.12 -34.21 -35.05
C ASP A 30 98.64 -32.96 -35.83
N GLU A 31 99.12 -32.72 -37.05
CA GLU A 31 98.57 -31.73 -37.98
C GLU A 31 97.11 -32.06 -38.37
N GLU A 32 96.80 -33.31 -38.70
CA GLU A 32 95.42 -33.78 -38.96
C GLU A 32 94.51 -33.61 -37.74
N ARG A 33 95.02 -33.90 -36.53
CA ARG A 33 94.31 -33.68 -35.26
C ARG A 33 94.10 -32.20 -34.95
N LEU A 34 95.08 -31.34 -35.25
CA LEU A 34 94.94 -29.89 -35.09
C LEU A 34 93.96 -29.30 -36.10
N TYR A 35 93.96 -29.78 -37.35
CA TYR A 35 92.99 -29.38 -38.37
C TYR A 35 91.56 -29.75 -37.98
N THR A 36 91.34 -31.02 -37.59
CA THR A 36 90.01 -31.51 -37.18
C THR A 36 89.51 -30.84 -35.89
N THR A 37 90.36 -30.63 -34.89
CA THR A 37 89.96 -29.87 -33.69
C THR A 37 89.70 -28.40 -33.98
N SER A 38 90.47 -27.75 -34.86
CA SER A 38 90.18 -26.39 -35.34
C SER A 38 88.83 -26.31 -36.05
N GLN A 39 88.49 -27.29 -36.89
CA GLN A 39 87.19 -27.34 -37.57
C GLN A 39 86.03 -27.49 -36.57
N VAL A 40 86.15 -28.39 -35.60
CA VAL A 40 85.13 -28.56 -34.53
C VAL A 40 84.98 -27.28 -33.69
N LEU A 41 86.09 -26.59 -33.37
CA LEU A 41 86.02 -25.32 -32.65
C LEU A 41 85.33 -24.22 -33.47
N GLN A 42 85.53 -24.16 -34.79
CA GLN A 42 84.81 -23.22 -35.66
C GLN A 42 83.29 -23.51 -35.68
N THR A 43 82.89 -24.78 -35.77
CA THR A 43 81.47 -25.18 -35.66
C THR A 43 80.88 -24.77 -34.31
N LEU A 44 81.55 -25.07 -33.20
CA LEU A 44 81.08 -24.73 -31.86
C LEU A 44 81.01 -23.21 -31.61
N VAL A 45 81.92 -22.41 -32.19
CA VAL A 45 81.83 -20.94 -32.12
C VAL A 45 80.57 -20.44 -32.83
N LEU A 46 80.29 -20.94 -34.05
CA LEU A 46 79.08 -20.57 -34.79
C LEU A 46 77.79 -21.00 -34.08
N GLU A 47 77.75 -22.19 -33.49
CA GLU A 47 76.62 -22.64 -32.65
C GLU A 47 76.43 -21.75 -31.43
N VAL A 48 77.51 -21.39 -30.73
CA VAL A 48 77.47 -20.48 -29.57
C VAL A 48 77.02 -19.08 -29.97
N GLU A 49 77.39 -18.57 -31.14
CA GLU A 49 76.91 -17.28 -31.65
C GLU A 49 75.43 -17.32 -32.04
N GLN A 50 74.96 -18.40 -32.68
CA GLN A 50 73.54 -18.61 -32.97
C GLN A 50 72.69 -18.72 -31.70
N LEU A 51 73.16 -19.48 -30.70
CA LEU A 51 72.49 -19.60 -29.40
C LEU A 51 72.48 -18.25 -28.65
N LYS A 52 73.57 -17.49 -28.68
CA LYS A 52 73.61 -16.11 -28.14
C LYS A 52 72.58 -15.22 -28.83
N ALA A 53 72.52 -15.23 -30.16
CA ALA A 53 71.55 -14.43 -30.93
C ALA A 53 70.09 -14.82 -30.62
N ALA A 54 69.79 -16.12 -30.54
CA ALA A 54 68.46 -16.61 -30.17
C ALA A 54 68.06 -16.23 -28.72
N SER A 55 69.04 -16.21 -27.80
CA SER A 55 68.88 -15.82 -26.39
C SER A 55 68.87 -14.31 -26.13
N ALA A 56 69.20 -13.49 -27.14
CA ALA A 56 69.30 -12.04 -26.98
C ALA A 56 67.96 -11.43 -26.53
N PRO A 57 67.97 -10.37 -25.68
CA PRO A 57 66.73 -9.76 -25.20
C PRO A 57 65.89 -9.13 -26.31
N SER A 58 66.50 -8.83 -27.47
CA SER A 58 65.85 -8.35 -28.69
C SER A 58 65.32 -9.46 -29.63
N SER A 59 65.51 -10.74 -29.28
CA SER A 59 64.98 -11.89 -30.01
C SER A 59 63.46 -11.81 -30.17
N PRO A 60 62.85 -12.21 -31.31
CA PRO A 60 61.40 -12.15 -31.51
C PRO A 60 60.63 -12.98 -30.48
N ASP A 61 61.21 -14.08 -29.97
CA ASP A 61 60.61 -14.87 -28.88
C ASP A 61 60.67 -14.13 -27.53
N SER A 62 61.67 -13.28 -27.30
CA SER A 62 61.75 -12.42 -26.11
C SER A 62 60.62 -11.37 -26.15
N GLN A 63 60.50 -10.64 -27.25
CA GLN A 63 59.45 -9.65 -27.48
C GLN A 63 58.05 -10.27 -27.39
N ARG A 64 57.85 -11.47 -27.95
CA ARG A 64 56.58 -12.22 -27.85
C ARG A 64 56.25 -12.62 -26.41
N ARG A 65 57.23 -13.03 -25.61
CA ARG A 65 57.04 -13.35 -24.19
C ARG A 65 56.69 -12.10 -23.38
N GLU A 66 57.36 -10.98 -23.63
CA GLU A 66 57.08 -9.69 -23.00
C GLU A 66 55.66 -9.21 -23.31
N ALA A 67 55.25 -9.21 -24.58
CA ALA A 67 53.89 -8.85 -25.00
C ALA A 67 52.81 -9.74 -24.34
N LEU A 68 53.05 -11.05 -24.25
CA LEU A 68 52.15 -11.99 -23.55
C LEU A 68 52.12 -11.76 -22.04
N GLN A 69 53.23 -11.33 -21.42
CA GLN A 69 53.25 -10.93 -20.00
C GLN A 69 52.49 -9.61 -19.77
N ALA A 70 52.63 -8.63 -20.66
CA ALA A 70 51.89 -7.37 -20.60
C ALA A 70 50.37 -7.60 -20.71
N GLU A 71 49.90 -8.38 -21.70
CA GLU A 71 48.48 -8.74 -21.82
C GLU A 71 47.99 -9.59 -20.63
N LYS A 72 48.81 -10.51 -20.09
CA LYS A 72 48.48 -11.24 -18.86
C LYS A 72 48.27 -10.31 -17.67
N MET A 73 49.13 -9.30 -17.48
CA MET A 73 49.01 -8.33 -16.39
C MET A 73 47.76 -7.45 -16.56
N LYS A 74 47.51 -6.95 -17.77
CA LYS A 74 46.32 -6.20 -18.16
C LYS A 74 45.02 -6.97 -17.93
N LEU A 75 44.95 -8.23 -18.36
CA LEU A 75 43.80 -9.11 -18.11
C LEU A 75 43.62 -9.45 -16.62
N SER A 76 44.71 -9.60 -15.87
CA SER A 76 44.68 -9.82 -14.42
C SER A 76 44.11 -8.59 -13.68
N TYR A 77 44.52 -7.39 -14.08
CA TYR A 77 43.98 -6.12 -13.58
C TYR A 77 42.49 -5.95 -13.93
N GLN A 78 42.11 -6.18 -15.18
CA GLN A 78 40.71 -6.14 -15.61
C GLN A 78 39.84 -7.13 -14.83
N THR A 79 40.32 -8.37 -14.64
CA THR A 79 39.62 -9.41 -13.86
C THR A 79 39.47 -9.00 -12.40
N ARG A 80 40.46 -8.32 -11.81
CA ARG A 80 40.37 -7.79 -10.44
C ARG A 80 39.30 -6.71 -10.35
N ASN A 81 39.36 -5.68 -11.20
CA ASN A 81 38.38 -4.59 -11.20
C ASN A 81 36.94 -5.10 -11.46
N GLN A 82 36.77 -6.14 -12.28
CA GLN A 82 35.49 -6.81 -12.47
C GLN A 82 35.00 -7.51 -11.19
N ARG A 83 35.87 -8.22 -10.44
CA ARG A 83 35.50 -8.82 -9.15
C ARG A 83 35.12 -7.77 -8.12
N ASP A 84 35.90 -6.69 -8.03
CA ASP A 84 35.66 -5.59 -7.09
C ASP A 84 34.32 -4.88 -7.41
N SER A 85 34.01 -4.69 -8.70
CA SER A 85 32.70 -4.20 -9.18
C SER A 85 31.55 -5.17 -8.88
N ILE A 86 31.74 -6.48 -9.09
CA ILE A 86 30.74 -7.51 -8.76
C ILE A 86 30.46 -7.55 -7.24
N ALA A 87 31.49 -7.39 -6.40
CA ALA A 87 31.34 -7.33 -4.96
C ALA A 87 30.52 -6.10 -4.51
N ALA A 88 30.87 -4.91 -5.02
CA ALA A 88 30.12 -3.68 -4.74
C ALA A 88 28.64 -3.76 -5.21
N ASN A 89 28.39 -4.36 -6.37
CA ASN A 89 27.04 -4.59 -6.88
C ASN A 89 26.26 -5.62 -6.02
N ALA A 90 26.91 -6.68 -5.53
CA ALA A 90 26.28 -7.66 -4.64
C ALA A 90 25.90 -7.03 -3.29
N GLU A 91 26.77 -6.20 -2.72
CA GLU A 91 26.52 -5.44 -1.49
C GLU A 91 25.38 -4.43 -1.68
N HIS A 92 25.36 -3.70 -2.81
CA HIS A 92 24.25 -2.79 -3.15
C HIS A 92 22.92 -3.55 -3.27
N ILE A 93 22.91 -4.72 -3.93
CA ILE A 93 21.74 -5.59 -4.03
C ILE A 93 21.28 -6.07 -2.65
N GLN A 94 22.21 -6.34 -1.71
CA GLN A 94 21.85 -6.68 -0.33
C GLN A 94 21.22 -5.48 0.40
N ARG A 95 21.83 -4.30 0.33
CA ARG A 95 21.27 -3.04 0.88
C ARG A 95 19.89 -2.68 0.34
N LEU A 96 19.51 -3.15 -0.85
CA LEU A 96 18.16 -2.99 -1.41
C LEU A 96 17.16 -4.10 -1.01
N LYS A 97 17.62 -5.27 -0.56
CA LYS A 97 16.74 -6.38 -0.13
C LYS A 97 16.10 -6.10 1.23
N GLU A 98 16.88 -5.64 2.19
CA GLU A 98 16.46 -5.39 3.57
C GLU A 98 15.26 -4.41 3.66
N PRO A 99 15.31 -3.18 3.09
CA PRO A 99 14.15 -2.28 3.12
C PRO A 99 12.96 -2.81 2.31
N ARG A 100 13.18 -3.63 1.27
CA ARG A 100 12.10 -4.27 0.52
C ARG A 100 11.37 -5.34 1.34
N VAL A 101 12.07 -6.09 2.19
CA VAL A 101 11.46 -7.05 3.11
C VAL A 101 10.62 -6.31 4.16
N ALA A 102 11.19 -5.31 4.84
CA ALA A 102 10.47 -4.50 5.84
C ALA A 102 9.23 -3.78 5.24
N LEU A 103 9.32 -3.27 4.00
CA LEU A 103 8.18 -2.70 3.30
C LEU A 103 7.11 -3.75 2.95
N THR A 104 7.51 -5.00 2.66
CA THR A 104 6.57 -6.09 2.39
C THR A 104 5.82 -6.50 3.67
N GLU A 105 6.50 -6.53 4.81
CA GLU A 105 5.92 -6.83 6.13
C GLU A 105 4.93 -5.74 6.56
N THR A 106 5.35 -4.47 6.56
CA THR A 106 4.47 -3.33 6.90
C THR A 106 3.24 -3.22 6.00
N VAL A 107 3.37 -3.49 4.69
CA VAL A 107 2.22 -3.57 3.77
C VAL A 107 1.26 -4.71 4.12
N ASN A 108 1.76 -5.85 4.61
CA ASN A 108 0.91 -6.96 5.04
C ASN A 108 0.18 -6.65 6.36
N ASP A 109 0.84 -6.00 7.32
CA ASP A 109 0.20 -5.55 8.56
C ASP A 109 -0.86 -4.49 8.31
N LEU A 110 -0.58 -3.50 7.44
CA LEU A 110 -1.57 -2.52 6.99
C LEU A 110 -2.78 -3.20 6.31
N ARG A 111 -2.56 -4.24 5.50
CA ARG A 111 -3.65 -5.04 4.91
C ARG A 111 -4.47 -5.79 5.96
N LEU A 112 -3.86 -6.29 7.03
CA LEU A 112 -4.56 -6.93 8.15
C LEU A 112 -5.37 -5.90 8.95
N ASN A 113 -4.78 -4.75 9.26
CA ASN A 113 -5.43 -3.64 9.96
C ASN A 113 -6.64 -3.09 9.18
N VAL A 114 -6.52 -2.91 7.86
CA VAL A 114 -7.66 -2.50 7.00
C VAL A 114 -8.77 -3.57 6.99
N LYS A 115 -8.44 -4.87 7.01
CA LYS A 115 -9.43 -5.96 7.13
C LYS A 115 -10.12 -5.94 8.51
N ALA A 116 -9.39 -5.67 9.59
CA ALA A 116 -9.95 -5.54 10.93
C ALA A 116 -10.88 -4.32 11.04
N LEU A 117 -10.45 -3.16 10.56
CA LEU A 117 -11.23 -1.92 10.59
C LEU A 117 -12.53 -2.04 9.78
N ARG A 118 -12.50 -2.71 8.61
CA ARG A 118 -13.71 -3.01 7.82
C ARG A 118 -14.71 -3.90 8.58
N ARG A 119 -14.23 -4.88 9.36
CA ARG A 119 -15.10 -5.73 10.22
C ARG A 119 -15.72 -4.90 11.34
N GLN A 120 -14.94 -4.07 12.04
CA GLN A 120 -15.43 -3.18 13.09
C GLN A 120 -16.45 -2.16 12.55
N TYR A 121 -16.23 -1.59 11.36
CA TYR A 121 -17.18 -0.72 10.69
C TYR A 121 -18.51 -1.43 10.42
N ALA A 122 -18.47 -2.64 9.84
CA ALA A 122 -19.68 -3.43 9.57
C ALA A 122 -20.45 -3.78 10.85
N GLN A 123 -19.74 -4.12 11.94
CA GLN A 123 -20.34 -4.37 13.26
C GLN A 123 -21.02 -3.12 13.83
N ARG A 124 -20.35 -1.95 13.78
CA ARG A 124 -20.93 -0.68 14.24
C ARG A 124 -22.12 -0.24 13.38
N ALA A 125 -22.06 -0.42 12.06
CA ALA A 125 -23.19 -0.14 11.17
C ALA A 125 -24.40 -1.03 11.50
N ALA A 126 -24.20 -2.33 11.73
CA ALA A 126 -25.26 -3.25 12.15
C ALA A 126 -25.87 -2.85 13.52
N GLN A 127 -25.04 -2.41 14.47
CA GLN A 127 -25.50 -1.87 15.76
C GLN A 127 -26.36 -0.61 15.56
N VAL A 128 -25.91 0.37 14.76
CA VAL A 128 -26.69 1.58 14.44
C VAL A 128 -28.02 1.24 13.77
N HIS A 129 -28.05 0.32 12.81
CA HIS A 129 -29.30 -0.14 12.21
C HIS A 129 -30.23 -0.83 13.21
N SER A 130 -29.69 -1.62 14.16
CA SER A 130 -30.51 -2.25 15.20
C SER A 130 -31.10 -1.24 16.19
N PHE A 131 -30.34 -0.20 16.59
CA PHE A 131 -30.85 0.89 17.42
C PHE A 131 -31.89 1.74 16.66
N LEU A 132 -31.69 2.00 15.36
CA LEU A 132 -32.65 2.73 14.54
C LEU A 132 -33.98 1.95 14.42
N ALA A 133 -33.92 0.63 14.23
CA ALA A 133 -35.10 -0.23 14.23
C ALA A 133 -35.81 -0.24 15.60
N GLN A 134 -35.05 -0.36 16.70
CA GLN A 134 -35.58 -0.30 18.07
C GLN A 134 -36.20 1.06 18.41
N PHE A 135 -35.74 2.16 17.82
CA PHE A 135 -36.32 3.50 18.00
C PHE A 135 -37.57 3.74 17.15
N LEU A 136 -37.57 3.29 15.88
CA LEU A 136 -38.69 3.50 14.95
C LEU A 136 -39.87 2.56 15.21
N HIS A 137 -39.64 1.35 15.71
CA HIS A 137 -40.71 0.39 16.03
C HIS A 137 -41.74 0.93 17.04
N PRO A 138 -41.37 1.44 18.25
CA PRO A 138 -42.32 1.97 19.22
C PRO A 138 -43.05 3.23 18.73
N GLN A 139 -42.42 4.09 17.91
CA GLN A 139 -43.10 5.26 17.34
C GLN A 139 -44.31 4.84 16.48
N ASN A 140 -44.13 3.84 15.61
CA ASN A 140 -45.21 3.27 14.81
C ASN A 140 -46.33 2.68 15.67
N THR A 141 -46.01 2.04 16.81
CA THR A 141 -47.05 1.55 17.74
C THR A 141 -47.77 2.69 18.46
N LEU A 142 -47.06 3.76 18.84
CA LEU A 142 -47.62 4.91 19.56
C LEU A 142 -48.58 5.69 18.66
N ASP A 143 -48.22 5.91 17.38
CA ASP A 143 -49.11 6.53 16.39
C ASP A 143 -50.26 5.62 15.94
N SER A 144 -50.17 4.30 16.14
CA SER A 144 -51.32 3.40 16.04
C SER A 144 -52.29 3.58 17.23
N LEU A 145 -51.75 3.58 18.46
CA LEU A 145 -52.52 3.78 19.69
C LEU A 145 -53.21 5.16 19.74
N ARG A 146 -52.55 6.22 19.25
CA ARG A 146 -53.15 7.56 19.09
C ARG A 146 -54.39 7.54 18.19
N ARG A 147 -54.33 6.84 17.05
CA ARG A 147 -55.46 6.73 16.11
C ARG A 147 -56.61 5.91 16.72
N GLN A 148 -56.31 4.81 17.41
CA GLN A 148 -57.32 4.03 18.13
C GLN A 148 -57.98 4.86 19.25
N LEU A 149 -57.21 5.66 20.00
CA LEU A 149 -57.74 6.57 21.02
C LEU A 149 -58.68 7.62 20.42
N ALA A 150 -58.31 8.23 19.30
CA ALA A 150 -59.14 9.22 18.61
C ALA A 150 -60.48 8.60 18.14
N GLN A 151 -60.44 7.44 17.48
CA GLN A 151 -61.64 6.70 17.07
C GLN A 151 -62.56 6.35 18.25
N LEU A 152 -61.99 5.96 19.40
CA LEU A 152 -62.76 5.70 20.63
C LEU A 152 -63.34 6.98 21.25
N GLN A 153 -62.66 8.13 21.12
CA GLN A 153 -63.18 9.43 21.56
C GLN A 153 -64.32 9.93 20.66
N GLU A 154 -64.19 9.79 19.34
CA GLU A 154 -65.24 10.09 18.36
C GLU A 154 -66.47 9.18 18.56
N GLY A 155 -66.26 7.87 18.67
CA GLY A 155 -67.32 6.91 18.97
C GLY A 155 -68.01 7.17 20.31
N ARG A 156 -67.24 7.57 21.35
CA ARG A 156 -67.81 8.02 22.62
C ARG A 156 -68.65 9.27 22.44
N ALA A 157 -68.15 10.30 21.74
CA ALA A 157 -68.89 11.54 21.49
C ALA A 157 -70.22 11.28 20.77
N ALA A 158 -70.19 10.47 19.70
CA ALA A 158 -71.38 10.02 18.98
C ALA A 158 -72.37 9.27 19.89
N SER A 159 -71.88 8.35 20.73
CA SER A 159 -72.74 7.64 21.70
C SER A 159 -73.37 8.58 22.74
N THR A 160 -72.65 9.60 23.21
CA THR A 160 -73.20 10.59 24.15
C THR A 160 -74.23 11.51 23.52
N ALA A 161 -74.06 11.89 22.25
CA ALA A 161 -75.07 12.61 21.48
C ALA A 161 -76.33 11.76 21.28
N ALA A 162 -76.19 10.50 20.83
CA ALA A 162 -77.30 9.58 20.65
C ALA A 162 -78.08 9.32 21.97
N VAL A 163 -77.39 9.23 23.11
CA VAL A 163 -78.03 9.13 24.44
C VAL A 163 -78.74 10.43 24.83
N ALA A 164 -78.19 11.60 24.52
CA ALA A 164 -78.86 12.88 24.75
C ALA A 164 -80.13 13.02 23.91
N ASP A 165 -80.09 12.64 22.63
CA ASP A 165 -81.25 12.70 21.73
C ASP A 165 -82.28 11.59 21.98
N ALA A 166 -81.86 10.45 22.54
CA ALA A 166 -82.79 9.46 23.12
C ALA A 166 -83.50 10.01 24.37
N ARG A 167 -82.79 10.71 25.26
CA ARG A 167 -83.38 11.36 26.45
C ARG A 167 -84.37 12.48 26.07
N LYS A 168 -84.05 13.31 25.06
CA LYS A 168 -84.97 14.33 24.53
C LYS A 168 -86.28 13.69 24.04
N ARG A 169 -86.19 12.67 23.20
CA ARG A 169 -87.36 11.94 22.66
C ARG A 169 -88.19 11.26 23.75
N LEU A 170 -87.54 10.64 24.73
CA LEU A 170 -88.23 10.06 25.89
C LEU A 170 -88.98 11.13 26.71
N HIS A 171 -88.39 12.32 26.88
CA HIS A 171 -89.05 13.42 27.60
C HIS A 171 -90.22 14.02 26.80
N GLN A 172 -90.08 14.15 25.48
CA GLN A 172 -91.18 14.54 24.58
C GLN A 172 -92.35 13.56 24.70
N GLN A 173 -92.08 12.25 24.61
CA GLN A 173 -93.08 11.18 24.79
C GLN A 173 -93.72 11.18 26.18
N GLN A 174 -92.98 11.54 27.24
CA GLN A 174 -93.57 11.76 28.57
C GLN A 174 -94.56 12.94 28.56
N THR A 175 -94.17 14.09 28.01
CA THR A 175 -95.08 15.25 27.93
C THR A 175 -96.31 15.00 27.05
N GLU A 176 -96.17 14.19 25.99
CA GLU A 176 -97.29 13.73 25.16
C GLU A 176 -98.24 12.81 25.94
N LEU A 177 -97.71 11.87 26.73
CA LEU A 177 -98.50 10.97 27.59
C LEU A 177 -99.20 11.75 28.72
N ASP A 178 -98.51 12.67 29.39
CA ASP A 178 -99.09 13.51 30.44
C ASP A 178 -100.20 14.42 29.88
N ALA A 179 -100.02 14.97 28.67
CA ALA A 179 -101.07 15.71 27.96
C ALA A 179 -102.28 14.81 27.65
N LEU A 180 -102.08 13.61 27.09
CA LEU A 180 -103.16 12.66 26.82
C LEU A 180 -103.89 12.20 28.10
N LEU A 181 -103.15 12.00 29.19
CA LEU A 181 -103.73 11.69 30.51
C LEU A 181 -104.57 12.85 31.04
N SER A 182 -104.08 14.09 30.96
CA SER A 182 -104.86 15.26 31.38
C SER A 182 -106.14 15.45 30.57
N VAL A 183 -106.13 15.17 29.26
CA VAL A 183 -107.33 15.13 28.40
C VAL A 183 -108.27 13.98 28.79
N SER A 184 -107.76 12.83 29.23
CA SER A 184 -108.59 11.71 29.71
C SER A 184 -109.28 11.98 31.05
N VAL A 185 -108.67 12.81 31.91
CA VAL A 185 -109.21 13.25 33.20
C VAL A 185 -110.14 14.48 33.04
N GLY A 186 -109.85 15.35 32.06
CA GLY A 186 -110.57 16.60 31.78
C GLY A 186 -111.96 16.43 31.12
N LYS A 187 -112.79 15.51 31.62
CA LYS A 187 -114.18 15.32 31.17
C LYS A 187 -115.24 15.87 32.11
N GLU A 188 -114.84 16.75 33.03
CA GLU A 188 -115.69 17.78 33.65
C GLU A 188 -115.04 19.15 33.42
N ALA A 189 -115.86 20.17 33.22
CA ALA A 189 -115.52 21.52 32.75
C ALA A 189 -116.36 22.56 33.55
N PRO A 190 -116.24 23.91 33.41
CA PRO A 190 -115.61 24.66 32.31
C PRO A 190 -114.90 26.01 32.64
N HIS A 191 -114.38 26.67 31.58
CA HIS A 191 -114.05 28.12 31.43
C HIS A 191 -112.89 28.71 32.29
N THR A 192 -112.01 29.62 31.83
CA THR A 192 -111.68 30.24 30.49
C THR A 192 -110.19 30.76 30.54
N GLU A 193 -109.55 31.61 29.71
CA GLU A 193 -109.99 32.58 28.68
C GLU A 193 -108.99 32.84 27.51
N SER A 194 -108.07 33.83 27.61
CA SER A 194 -107.24 34.44 26.53
C SER A 194 -105.89 34.94 27.14
N CYS A 195 -104.80 35.34 26.45
CA CYS A 195 -104.57 35.81 25.07
C CYS A 195 -103.17 35.47 24.47
N GLU A 196 -103.08 35.54 23.13
CA GLU A 196 -102.02 36.17 22.28
C GLU A 196 -100.55 35.66 22.09
N ALA A 197 -100.18 35.64 20.79
CA ALA A 197 -98.92 36.13 20.17
C ALA A 197 -97.68 35.23 19.86
N GLN A 198 -97.56 34.90 18.55
CA GLN A 198 -96.42 35.19 17.64
C GLN A 198 -95.18 34.26 17.47
N ASN A 199 -94.83 34.09 16.18
CA ASN A 199 -93.51 33.82 15.54
C ASN A 199 -92.84 32.44 15.70
N ASP A 200 -91.96 31.95 14.80
CA ASP A 200 -91.84 32.06 13.31
C ASP A 200 -90.82 30.97 12.80
N GLU A 201 -90.57 30.93 11.48
CA GLU A 201 -89.38 30.43 10.76
C GLU A 201 -89.01 28.91 10.70
N THR A 202 -89.36 28.33 9.54
CA THR A 202 -88.47 27.61 8.60
C THR A 202 -88.07 26.11 8.73
N ALA A 203 -87.74 25.60 7.54
CA ALA A 203 -87.28 24.29 7.11
C ALA A 203 -85.94 23.83 7.76
N THR A 204 -85.43 22.60 7.62
CA THR A 204 -85.24 21.88 6.34
C THR A 204 -85.00 20.38 6.53
N ILE A 205 -85.43 19.58 5.54
CA ILE A 205 -85.12 18.15 5.42
C ILE A 205 -83.66 17.99 4.97
N ASN A 206 -82.91 17.05 5.58
CA ASN A 206 -81.93 16.30 4.78
C ASN A 206 -81.70 14.87 5.29
N ILE A 207 -81.42 13.97 4.36
CA ILE A 207 -81.19 12.54 4.60
C ILE A 207 -79.80 12.19 4.04
N SER A 208 -79.04 11.35 4.72
CA SER A 208 -77.95 10.60 4.10
C SER A 208 -77.76 9.25 4.79
N SER A 209 -77.52 8.23 3.98
CA SER A 209 -77.42 6.83 4.40
C SER A 209 -76.02 6.26 4.14
N GLY A 210 -75.66 5.23 4.91
CA GLY A 210 -74.39 4.53 4.84
C GLY A 210 -74.09 3.86 6.18
N GLY A 211 -73.95 2.54 6.32
CA GLY A 211 -74.05 1.47 5.32
C GLY A 211 -72.74 0.71 5.15
N GLY A 212 -72.59 -0.39 5.91
CA GLY A 212 -71.65 -1.48 5.65
C GLY A 212 -70.14 -1.21 5.91
N ASP A 213 -69.31 -2.23 6.12
CA ASP A 213 -69.63 -3.64 6.43
C ASP A 213 -68.42 -4.33 7.12
N THR A 214 -68.55 -5.63 7.40
CA THR A 214 -67.56 -6.63 7.84
C THR A 214 -66.07 -6.37 7.58
N GLY A 215 -65.22 -6.81 8.53
CA GLY A 215 -63.75 -6.68 8.42
C GLY A 215 -62.92 -7.52 9.40
N ALA A 216 -63.35 -8.75 9.72
CA ALA A 216 -62.60 -9.62 10.63
C ALA A 216 -61.51 -10.44 9.90
N THR A 217 -60.27 -10.40 10.41
CA THR A 217 -59.28 -11.48 10.23
C THR A 217 -58.37 -11.58 11.46
N ALA A 218 -58.03 -12.80 11.85
CA ALA A 218 -57.11 -13.07 12.95
C ALA A 218 -55.77 -13.61 12.40
N ALA A 219 -54.66 -13.11 12.94
CA ALA A 219 -53.34 -13.68 12.76
C ALA A 219 -52.50 -13.42 14.02
N GLY A 220 -52.43 -14.40 14.92
CA GLY A 220 -51.56 -14.34 16.09
C GLY A 220 -50.22 -15.01 15.81
N ILE A 221 -49.12 -14.40 16.28
CA ILE A 221 -47.82 -15.07 16.47
C ILE A 221 -47.37 -14.78 17.91
N SER A 222 -47.10 -15.85 18.66
CA SER A 222 -46.50 -15.78 19.99
C SER A 222 -44.98 -15.63 19.87
N HIS A 223 -44.34 -14.89 20.79
CA HIS A 223 -43.08 -15.37 21.40
C HIS A 223 -42.68 -14.59 22.67
N HIS A 224 -42.44 -15.35 23.74
CA HIS A 224 -41.61 -15.04 24.92
C HIS A 224 -41.47 -13.59 25.41
N VAL A 225 -42.28 -13.25 26.43
CA VAL A 225 -41.82 -12.33 27.49
C VAL A 225 -40.78 -13.07 28.34
N ARG A 226 -39.59 -12.47 28.51
CA ARG A 226 -38.59 -12.94 29.48
C ARG A 226 -38.67 -12.09 30.75
N SER A 227 -39.55 -12.49 31.67
CA SER A 227 -39.58 -11.90 33.01
C SER A 227 -38.30 -12.27 33.76
N CYS A 228 -37.67 -11.28 34.39
CA CYS A 228 -36.52 -11.43 35.28
C CYS A 228 -36.76 -10.57 36.52
N GLY A 229 -36.97 -11.24 37.66
CA GLY A 229 -36.94 -10.71 39.04
C GLY A 229 -37.14 -9.20 39.24
N ASP A 230 -38.38 -8.78 39.37
CA ASP A 230 -38.71 -7.51 40.02
C ASP A 230 -38.77 -7.74 41.53
N ASP A 231 -37.66 -7.52 42.24
CA ASP A 231 -37.60 -7.57 43.70
C ASP A 231 -38.27 -6.32 44.29
N THR A 232 -39.60 -6.28 44.22
CA THR A 232 -40.46 -5.20 44.74
C THR A 232 -40.49 -5.22 46.27
N VAL A 233 -39.39 -4.78 46.88
CA VAL A 233 -39.35 -4.38 48.29
C VAL A 233 -40.27 -3.17 48.46
N ASP A 234 -41.37 -3.34 49.20
CA ASP A 234 -42.35 -2.30 49.52
C ASP A 234 -41.72 -1.07 50.18
N LYS A 235 -41.32 -0.10 49.35
CA LYS A 235 -40.86 1.20 49.80
C LYS A 235 -42.08 2.07 50.10
N ALA A 236 -42.33 2.26 51.38
CA ALA A 236 -43.35 3.18 51.88
C ALA A 236 -43.26 4.54 51.15
N PRO A 237 -44.40 5.18 50.82
CA PRO A 237 -44.42 6.38 49.99
C PRO A 237 -43.67 7.52 50.66
N LEU A 238 -42.49 7.86 50.10
CA LEU A 238 -41.65 8.97 50.52
C LEU A 238 -42.46 10.26 50.62
N SER A 239 -42.21 11.06 51.65
CA SER A 239 -42.89 12.34 51.84
C SER A 239 -42.59 13.30 50.68
N ALA A 240 -43.47 14.27 50.44
CA ALA A 240 -43.30 15.25 49.37
C ALA A 240 -41.98 16.04 49.47
N ALA A 241 -41.47 16.25 50.68
CA ALA A 241 -40.17 16.87 50.94
C ALA A 241 -39.00 15.98 50.47
N GLU A 242 -39.04 14.69 50.76
CA GLU A 242 -38.02 13.72 50.32
C GLU A 242 -38.04 13.53 48.80
N GLN A 243 -39.23 13.50 48.18
CA GLN A 243 -39.38 13.46 46.73
C GLN A 243 -38.77 14.70 46.06
N TYR A 244 -38.95 15.89 46.64
CA TYR A 244 -38.35 17.12 46.13
C TYR A 244 -36.82 17.15 46.30
N ALA A 245 -36.31 16.71 47.45
CA ALA A 245 -34.88 16.59 47.71
C ALA A 245 -34.22 15.59 46.74
N GLU A 246 -34.86 14.43 46.50
CA GLU A 246 -34.38 13.42 45.57
C GLU A 246 -34.43 13.89 44.10
N ALA A 247 -35.51 14.57 43.70
CA ALA A 247 -35.58 15.20 42.38
C ALA A 247 -34.49 16.27 42.18
N THR A 248 -34.12 16.98 43.25
CA THR A 248 -33.03 17.98 43.23
C THR A 248 -31.67 17.30 43.08
N ARG A 249 -31.38 16.24 43.87
CA ARG A 249 -30.15 15.44 43.74
C ARG A 249 -29.98 14.81 42.36
N ARG A 250 -31.07 14.34 41.74
CA ARG A 250 -31.04 13.79 40.38
C ARG A 250 -30.70 14.85 39.34
N ARG A 251 -31.23 16.08 39.48
CA ARG A 251 -30.86 17.20 38.59
C ARG A 251 -29.40 17.61 38.75
N SER A 252 -28.89 17.72 39.98
CA SER A 252 -27.47 18.07 40.19
C SER A 252 -26.54 17.00 39.61
N ALA A 253 -26.82 15.72 39.85
CA ALA A 253 -26.05 14.62 39.28
C ALA A 253 -26.13 14.54 37.75
N GLN A 254 -27.28 14.89 37.14
CA GLN A 254 -27.42 14.99 35.68
C GLN A 254 -26.61 16.16 35.10
N VAL A 255 -26.61 17.33 35.75
CA VAL A 255 -25.81 18.50 35.33
C VAL A 255 -24.31 18.22 35.46
N GLU A 256 -23.89 17.55 36.53
CA GLU A 256 -22.50 17.13 36.74
C GLU A 256 -22.06 16.09 35.69
N ALA A 257 -22.88 15.07 35.44
CA ALA A 257 -22.59 14.09 34.37
C ALA A 257 -22.54 14.74 32.97
N GLN A 258 -23.40 15.73 32.70
CA GLN A 258 -23.37 16.50 31.45
C GLN A 258 -22.12 17.38 31.33
N SER A 259 -21.67 18.03 32.42
CA SER A 259 -20.45 18.85 32.40
C SER A 259 -19.20 18.00 32.19
N ILE A 260 -19.12 16.82 32.82
CA ILE A 260 -18.04 15.84 32.60
C ILE A 260 -18.05 15.33 31.16
N ALA A 261 -19.21 14.99 30.61
CA ALA A 261 -19.33 14.55 29.22
C ALA A 261 -18.93 15.64 28.21
N ALA A 262 -19.33 16.90 28.45
CA ALA A 262 -18.94 18.04 27.62
C ALA A 262 -17.43 18.33 27.71
N ALA A 263 -16.83 18.24 28.91
CA ALA A 263 -15.39 18.39 29.09
C ALA A 263 -14.58 17.29 28.38
N ALA A 264 -15.06 16.04 28.41
CA ALA A 264 -14.46 14.93 27.66
C ALA A 264 -14.55 15.15 26.14
N GLN A 265 -15.70 15.59 25.62
CA GLN A 265 -15.87 15.92 24.20
C GLN A 265 -14.94 17.06 23.75
N ALA A 266 -14.81 18.12 24.56
CA ALA A 266 -13.89 19.22 24.27
C ALA A 266 -12.41 18.78 24.28
N ALA A 267 -12.04 17.88 25.19
CA ALA A 267 -10.68 17.30 25.24
C ALA A 267 -10.38 16.41 24.02
N ASP A 268 -11.32 15.56 23.61
CA ASP A 268 -11.15 14.73 22.41
C ASP A 268 -11.15 15.58 21.12
N GLU A 269 -11.96 16.64 21.04
CA GLU A 269 -11.88 17.57 19.92
C GLU A 269 -10.53 18.30 19.87
N ALA A 270 -10.02 18.80 21.00
CA ALA A 270 -8.70 19.44 21.06
C ALA A 270 -7.58 18.50 20.58
N ARG A 271 -7.62 17.21 20.97
CA ARG A 271 -6.68 16.18 20.51
C ARG A 271 -6.81 15.90 19.01
N LEU A 272 -8.03 15.88 18.47
CA LEU A 272 -8.26 15.76 17.03
C LEU A 272 -7.80 17.00 16.26
N GLN A 273 -7.91 18.20 16.82
CA GLN A 273 -7.39 19.43 16.22
C GLN A 273 -5.84 19.44 16.22
N GLN A 274 -5.19 19.01 17.31
CA GLN A 274 -3.73 18.82 17.37
C GLN A 274 -3.24 17.81 16.33
N ALA A 275 -3.81 16.60 16.29
CA ALA A 275 -3.42 15.56 15.33
C ALA A 275 -3.63 16.01 13.86
N ARG A 276 -4.62 16.87 13.59
CA ARG A 276 -4.83 17.50 12.27
C ARG A 276 -3.77 18.56 11.94
N ALA A 277 -3.15 19.22 12.93
CA ALA A 277 -2.05 20.14 12.72
C ALA A 277 -0.75 19.38 12.42
N GLU A 278 -0.40 18.40 13.27
CA GLU A 278 0.78 17.53 13.11
C GLU A 278 0.77 16.79 11.76
N LEU A 279 -0.39 16.30 11.32
CA LEU A 279 -0.54 15.67 10.01
C LEU A 279 -0.35 16.66 8.85
N LYS A 280 -0.82 17.91 8.96
CA LYS A 280 -0.61 18.95 7.93
C LYS A 280 0.86 19.31 7.81
N GLU A 281 1.55 19.49 8.93
CA GLU A 281 2.98 19.78 8.97
C GLU A 281 3.79 18.63 8.35
N THR A 282 3.49 17.38 8.74
CA THR A 282 4.11 16.18 8.18
C THR A 282 3.91 16.08 6.65
N VAL A 283 2.69 16.32 6.16
CA VAL A 283 2.39 16.32 4.71
C VAL A 283 3.12 17.45 3.99
N TRP A 284 3.20 18.65 4.57
CA TRP A 284 3.89 19.79 3.98
C TRP A 284 5.41 19.53 3.85
N LEU A 285 6.04 18.97 4.90
CA LEU A 285 7.45 18.56 4.87
C LEU A 285 7.71 17.47 3.81
N LEU A 286 6.79 16.51 3.65
CA LEU A 286 6.90 15.49 2.60
C LEU A 286 6.75 16.06 1.19
N CYS A 287 5.87 17.03 0.97
CA CYS A 287 5.77 17.74 -0.30
C CYS A 287 7.06 18.47 -0.65
N HIS A 288 7.62 19.24 0.28
CA HIS A 288 8.88 19.97 0.06
C HIS A 288 10.05 19.00 -0.24
N ALA A 289 10.14 17.88 0.47
CA ALA A 289 11.16 16.86 0.23
C ALA A 289 11.03 16.18 -1.16
N ILE A 290 9.81 16.04 -1.69
CA ILE A 290 9.57 15.56 -3.06
C ILE A 290 10.00 16.62 -4.08
N GLU A 291 9.64 17.89 -3.86
CA GLU A 291 10.02 19.01 -4.73
C GLU A 291 11.55 19.17 -4.81
N ASP A 292 12.28 19.00 -3.70
CA ASP A 292 13.75 19.03 -3.66
C ASP A 292 14.38 17.87 -4.47
N VAL A 293 13.80 16.66 -4.38
CA VAL A 293 14.25 15.46 -5.11
C VAL A 293 13.97 15.59 -6.61
N ASP A 294 12.77 16.04 -7.00
CA ASP A 294 12.43 16.30 -8.40
C ASP A 294 13.32 17.40 -8.98
N ALA A 295 13.58 18.47 -8.23
CA ALA A 295 14.51 19.52 -8.63
C ALA A 295 15.95 19.01 -8.74
N ALA A 296 16.38 18.04 -7.93
CA ALA A 296 17.68 17.37 -8.08
C ALA A 296 17.72 16.50 -9.35
N GLN A 297 16.70 15.67 -9.58
CA GLN A 297 16.62 14.82 -10.77
C GLN A 297 16.59 15.64 -12.07
N GLN A 298 15.87 16.78 -12.09
CA GLN A 298 15.88 17.70 -13.24
C GLN A 298 17.26 18.32 -13.50
N ARG A 299 18.04 18.64 -12.45
CA ARG A 299 19.42 19.09 -12.58
C ARG A 299 20.31 18.00 -13.18
N GLU A 300 20.22 16.76 -12.69
CA GLU A 300 20.97 15.62 -13.25
C GLU A 300 20.61 15.37 -14.72
N GLN A 301 19.32 15.26 -15.05
CA GLN A 301 18.84 15.09 -16.43
C GLN A 301 19.34 16.22 -17.35
N LYS A 302 19.36 17.47 -16.86
CA LYS A 302 19.91 18.60 -17.62
C LYS A 302 21.42 18.40 -17.85
N THR A 303 22.22 18.11 -16.81
CA THR A 303 23.67 17.90 -16.99
C THR A 303 24.00 16.75 -17.94
N TYR A 304 23.23 15.66 -17.91
CA TYR A 304 23.38 14.55 -18.86
C TYR A 304 23.07 14.99 -20.31
N ARG A 305 22.01 15.79 -20.50
CA ARG A 305 21.60 16.31 -21.82
C ARG A 305 22.60 17.35 -22.36
N ASP A 306 23.11 18.22 -21.50
CA ASP A 306 24.15 19.19 -21.82
C ASP A 306 25.48 18.49 -22.16
N ALA A 307 25.81 17.38 -21.48
CA ALA A 307 26.97 16.54 -21.79
C ALA A 307 26.82 15.81 -23.14
N LEU A 308 25.64 15.27 -23.46
CA LEU A 308 25.36 14.69 -24.78
C LEU A 308 25.46 15.73 -25.90
N ASN A 309 24.85 16.91 -25.72
CA ASN A 309 24.97 18.02 -26.68
C ASN A 309 26.45 18.43 -26.86
N SER A 310 27.22 18.52 -25.77
CA SER A 310 28.65 18.84 -25.82
C SER A 310 29.48 17.77 -26.53
N ALA A 311 29.12 16.49 -26.39
CA ALA A 311 29.78 15.39 -27.09
C ALA A 311 29.47 15.36 -28.59
N VAL A 312 28.30 15.85 -29.01
CA VAL A 312 27.95 16.03 -30.42
C VAL A 312 28.66 17.26 -31.01
N SER A 313 28.47 18.45 -30.43
CA SER A 313 29.05 19.69 -30.97
C SER A 313 30.57 19.80 -30.79
N GLY A 314 31.16 19.07 -29.83
CA GLY A 314 32.61 19.01 -29.65
C GLY A 314 33.36 18.35 -30.81
N ALA A 315 32.67 17.63 -31.69
CA ALA A 315 33.26 17.00 -32.86
C ALA A 315 33.48 17.98 -34.04
N ASP A 316 32.76 19.10 -34.09
CA ASP A 316 32.91 20.14 -35.14
C ASP A 316 34.04 21.16 -34.81
N GLY A 317 34.79 20.94 -33.72
CA GLY A 317 35.60 21.95 -33.06
C GLY A 317 36.90 22.40 -33.77
N VAL A 318 37.39 21.68 -34.79
CA VAL A 318 38.58 22.09 -35.58
C VAL A 318 38.41 21.74 -37.06
N GLY A 319 37.75 22.63 -37.80
CA GLY A 319 37.67 22.59 -39.26
C GLY A 319 36.52 21.73 -39.80
N GLY A 320 35.65 22.35 -40.60
CA GLY A 320 34.46 21.72 -41.16
C GLY A 320 34.71 20.71 -42.28
N ALA A 321 35.36 19.59 -41.96
CA ALA A 321 35.13 18.33 -42.65
C ALA A 321 34.10 17.55 -41.81
N GLY A 322 32.97 17.17 -42.42
CA GLY A 322 31.87 16.52 -41.68
C GLY A 322 32.35 15.30 -40.89
N VAL A 323 31.73 15.05 -39.74
CA VAL A 323 32.14 14.00 -38.78
C VAL A 323 31.80 12.61 -39.31
N LEU A 324 32.62 12.19 -40.26
CA LEU A 324 32.71 10.87 -40.86
C LEU A 324 33.05 9.85 -39.75
N GLN A 325 32.00 9.24 -39.18
CA GLN A 325 32.11 8.16 -38.19
C GLN A 325 32.65 6.90 -38.84
N ARG A 326 33.95 6.93 -39.13
CA ARG A 326 34.70 5.80 -39.66
C ARG A 326 34.85 4.75 -38.59
N CYS A 327 34.33 3.56 -38.85
CA CYS A 327 34.54 2.43 -37.97
C CYS A 327 36.05 2.15 -37.87
N CYS A 328 36.64 2.34 -36.70
CA CYS A 328 38.09 2.23 -36.46
C CYS A 328 38.69 0.84 -36.69
N ARG A 329 37.88 -0.14 -37.14
CA ARG A 329 38.28 -1.49 -37.55
C ARG A 329 38.24 -1.74 -39.07
N CYS A 330 37.55 -0.91 -39.86
CA CYS A 330 37.47 -1.06 -41.32
C CYS A 330 37.57 0.26 -42.11
N ASN A 331 37.61 1.42 -41.45
CA ASN A 331 37.71 2.77 -42.01
C ASN A 331 36.57 3.21 -42.95
N ASN A 332 35.54 2.37 -43.15
CA ASN A 332 34.32 2.74 -43.88
C ASN A 332 33.44 3.67 -43.04
N ASP A 333 32.73 4.57 -43.73
CA ASP A 333 31.79 5.50 -43.15
C ASP A 333 30.40 4.90 -42.91
N LEU A 334 29.90 5.06 -41.69
CA LEU A 334 28.68 4.39 -41.21
C LEU A 334 27.36 4.90 -41.83
N PHE A 335 27.40 6.00 -42.60
CA PHE A 335 26.22 6.65 -43.17
C PHE A 335 26.22 6.70 -44.71
N ASP A 336 27.28 6.22 -45.37
CA ASP A 336 27.52 6.37 -46.82
C ASP A 336 26.68 5.39 -47.69
N GLY A 337 25.46 5.09 -47.25
CA GLY A 337 24.57 4.08 -47.82
C GLY A 337 23.07 4.27 -47.50
N PHE A 338 22.66 5.44 -47.02
CA PHE A 338 21.26 5.82 -46.82
C PHE A 338 20.88 7.03 -47.68
N CYS A 339 20.75 6.79 -48.98
CA CYS A 339 20.16 7.67 -50.00
C CYS A 339 19.27 6.83 -50.93
#